data_AF-A0A1E3HKG4-F1
#
_entry.id   AF-A0A1E3HKG4-F1
#
_cell.length_a   1.000
_cell.length_b   1.000
_cell.length_c   1.000
_cell.angle_alpha   90.00
_cell.angle_beta   90.00
_cell.angle_gamma   90.00
#
_symmetry.space_group_name_H-M   'P 1'
#
loop_
_entity.id
_entity.type
_entity.pdbx_description
1 polymer ?
#
loop_
_entity_poly.entity_id
_entity_poly.type
_entity_poly.pdbx_seq_one_letter_code
_entity_poly.pdbx_strand_id
1 'polypeptide(L)'
;MSSNTTDISDFNFTGGFPTSTDLAPSIVFLAIYVLAIPVLVFRFVRKQDRTMILIRPAVFVACRLGSFGLRAWMSKNTYNENELIAELVMISIGALFLIAPLISCWTNHVESEVRPEDRPRWLSLLSKALHLLLMACIATAVIGSSMIGKAIKDPSKMDTVTGLRRASLVLSVVVVGLVGIGITLTAVNYNLSRRGTAWLYILDGCLLVITIYKLAQFENTDSDSVAQSRVAFWILQILFEFFAFSLIMAISLPTWFPSVDHEESLRDVEMGGQKNMGNPSMAFLRR
;
A
#
# COMPACT_ATOMS: atom_id res chain seq x y z
N MET A 1 -6.80 4.95 41.14
CA MET A 1 -6.52 4.43 39.77
C MET A 1 -5.34 5.22 39.21
N SER A 2 -4.11 4.80 39.50
CA SER A 2 -2.91 5.58 39.11
C SER A 2 -1.64 4.71 39.00
N SER A 3 -1.77 3.44 38.63
CA SER A 3 -0.64 2.50 38.54
C SER A 3 -0.45 1.84 37.16
N ASN A 4 -1.24 2.17 36.14
CA ASN A 4 -1.17 1.50 34.82
C ASN A 4 -0.72 2.40 33.66
N THR A 5 -0.48 3.70 33.89
CA THR A 5 -0.14 4.63 32.81
C THR A 5 1.31 4.55 32.37
N THR A 6 2.22 4.08 33.24
CA THR A 6 3.65 3.94 32.95
C THR A 6 3.96 2.81 31.97
N ASP A 7 3.19 1.72 31.96
CA ASP A 7 3.46 0.58 31.07
C ASP A 7 3.00 0.80 29.62
N ILE A 8 2.05 1.72 29.40
CA ILE A 8 1.54 2.06 28.07
C ILE A 8 2.43 3.11 27.40
N SER A 9 3.02 4.04 28.17
CA SER A 9 3.94 5.05 27.62
C SER A 9 5.23 4.46 27.04
N ASP A 10 5.62 3.27 27.48
CA ASP A 10 6.78 2.56 26.94
C ASP A 10 6.53 2.02 25.51
N PHE A 11 5.27 1.96 25.07
CA PHE A 11 4.97 1.70 23.67
C PHE A 11 5.19 2.95 22.82
N ASN A 12 6.19 2.86 21.94
CA ASN A 12 6.37 3.85 20.90
C ASN A 12 5.22 3.77 19.88
N PHE A 13 4.23 4.64 20.07
CA PHE A 13 3.07 4.78 19.20
C PHE A 13 3.42 5.65 18.00
N THR A 14 3.17 5.12 16.80
CA THR A 14 3.41 5.82 15.54
C THR A 14 2.57 7.11 15.47
N GLY A 15 3.23 8.25 15.62
CA GLY A 15 2.60 9.58 15.67
C GLY A 15 2.24 10.09 17.07
N GLY A 16 2.63 9.37 18.12
CA GLY A 16 2.33 9.69 19.51
C GLY A 16 0.86 9.44 19.88
N PHE A 17 0.51 9.77 21.13
CA PHE A 17 -0.86 9.72 21.60
C PHE A 17 -1.72 10.78 20.88
N PRO A 18 -2.92 10.42 20.42
CA PRO A 18 -3.88 11.38 19.86
C PRO A 18 -4.15 12.50 20.85
N THR A 19 -3.99 13.74 20.42
CA THR A 19 -4.34 14.91 21.22
C THR A 19 -5.28 15.85 20.47
N SER A 20 -5.78 16.88 21.16
CA SER A 20 -6.65 17.89 20.55
C SER A 20 -6.02 18.60 19.35
N THR A 21 -4.68 18.68 19.27
CA THR A 21 -3.97 19.27 18.13
C THR A 21 -4.06 18.40 16.86
N ASP A 22 -4.28 17.09 17.00
CA ASP A 22 -4.38 16.16 15.87
C ASP A 22 -5.76 16.15 15.22
N LEU A 23 -6.75 16.83 15.82
CA LEU A 23 -8.12 16.92 15.30
C LEU A 23 -8.15 17.56 13.92
N ALA A 24 -7.58 18.76 13.78
CA ALA A 24 -7.60 19.52 12.54
C ALA A 24 -6.98 18.75 11.36
N PRO A 25 -5.73 18.24 11.45
CA PRO A 25 -5.15 17.47 10.35
C PRO A 25 -5.91 16.16 10.10
N SER A 26 -6.42 15.48 11.13
CA SER A 26 -7.22 14.25 10.95
C SER A 26 -8.50 14.51 10.16
N ILE A 27 -9.23 15.59 10.46
CA ILE A 27 -10.44 15.97 9.71
C ILE A 27 -10.11 16.31 8.25
N VAL A 28 -9.03 17.06 8.02
CA VAL A 28 -8.60 17.44 6.66
C VAL A 28 -8.28 16.21 5.83
N PHE A 29 -7.44 15.30 6.33
CA PHE A 29 -7.12 14.08 5.60
C PHE A 29 -8.32 13.14 5.47
N LEU A 30 -9.15 13.03 6.50
CA LEU A 30 -10.39 12.25 6.43
C LEU A 30 -11.30 12.76 5.29
N ALA A 31 -11.52 14.07 5.19
CA ALA A 31 -12.31 14.67 4.12
C ALA A 31 -11.70 14.39 2.74
N ILE A 32 -10.38 14.52 2.59
CA ILE A 32 -9.66 14.20 1.34
C ILE A 32 -9.88 12.73 0.95
N TYR A 33 -9.75 11.78 1.89
CA TYR A 33 -9.95 10.36 1.61
C TYR A 33 -11.42 10.02 1.31
N VAL A 34 -12.39 10.69 1.94
CA VAL A 34 -13.81 10.55 1.58
C VAL A 34 -14.05 11.02 0.15
N LEU A 35 -13.47 12.15 -0.26
CA LEU A 35 -13.54 12.65 -1.63
C LEU A 35 -12.83 11.75 -2.65
N ALA A 36 -11.87 10.92 -2.22
CA ALA A 36 -11.23 9.93 -3.07
C ALA A 36 -12.12 8.69 -3.33
N ILE A 37 -13.15 8.43 -2.50
CA ILE A 37 -14.05 7.28 -2.68
C ILE A 37 -14.79 7.33 -4.03
N PRO A 38 -15.44 8.43 -4.45
CA PRO A 38 -16.04 8.53 -5.77
C PRO A 38 -15.07 8.22 -6.91
N VAL A 39 -13.82 8.67 -6.80
CA VAL A 39 -12.77 8.39 -7.81
C VAL A 39 -12.45 6.90 -7.84
N LEU A 40 -12.27 6.25 -6.69
CA LEU A 40 -12.09 4.81 -6.59
C LEU A 40 -13.26 4.03 -7.19
N VAL A 41 -14.50 4.38 -6.82
CA VAL A 41 -15.72 3.73 -7.32
C VAL A 41 -15.82 3.91 -8.83
N PHE A 42 -15.58 5.10 -9.35
CA PHE A 42 -15.56 5.38 -10.79
C PHE A 42 -14.56 4.47 -11.52
N ARG A 43 -13.35 4.31 -10.98
CA ARG A 43 -12.33 3.40 -11.54
C ARG A 43 -12.76 1.93 -11.50
N PHE A 44 -13.45 1.48 -10.45
CA PHE A 44 -13.96 0.11 -10.37
C PHE A 44 -15.10 -0.17 -11.37
N VAL A 45 -15.95 0.82 -11.65
CA VAL A 45 -17.09 0.69 -12.57
C VAL A 45 -16.64 0.77 -14.03
N ARG A 46 -15.63 1.58 -14.34
CA ARG A 46 -15.15 1.73 -15.72
C ARG A 46 -14.41 0.47 -16.16
N LYS A 47 -14.99 -0.27 -17.12
CA LYS A 47 -14.43 -1.54 -17.64
C LYS A 47 -12.96 -1.45 -18.05
N GLN A 48 -12.54 -0.30 -18.61
CA GLN A 48 -11.16 -0.05 -19.05
C GLN A 48 -10.14 0.03 -17.91
N ASP A 49 -10.58 0.32 -16.69
CA ASP A 49 -9.69 0.53 -15.52
C ASP A 49 -9.78 -0.64 -14.52
N ARG A 50 -10.61 -1.65 -14.80
CA ARG A 50 -10.89 -2.73 -13.87
C ARG A 50 -9.69 -3.67 -13.76
N THR A 51 -8.90 -3.51 -12.71
CA THR A 51 -7.79 -4.40 -12.37
C THR A 51 -7.83 -4.80 -10.91
N MET A 52 -7.40 -6.04 -10.62
CA MET A 52 -7.22 -6.53 -9.26
C MET A 52 -6.20 -5.70 -8.47
N ILE A 53 -5.31 -4.97 -9.17
CA ILE A 53 -4.34 -4.07 -8.54
C ILE A 53 -5.04 -2.96 -7.73
N LEU A 54 -6.24 -2.51 -8.13
CA LEU A 54 -7.00 -1.45 -7.43
C LEU A 54 -7.64 -1.90 -6.11
N ILE A 55 -7.74 -3.21 -5.85
CA ILE A 55 -8.29 -3.72 -4.59
C ILE A 55 -7.41 -3.26 -3.41
N ARG A 56 -6.08 -3.26 -3.58
CA ARG A 56 -5.15 -2.90 -2.49
C ARG A 56 -5.22 -1.41 -2.12
N PRO A 57 -5.21 -0.45 -3.06
CA PRO A 57 -5.53 0.95 -2.78
C PRO A 57 -6.91 1.16 -2.13
N ALA A 58 -7.92 0.37 -2.49
CA ALA A 58 -9.24 0.47 -1.85
C ALA A 58 -9.19 0.07 -0.37
N VAL A 59 -8.50 -1.03 -0.05
CA VAL A 59 -8.27 -1.45 1.35
C VAL A 59 -7.43 -0.40 2.09
N PHE A 60 -6.42 0.19 1.45
CA PHE A 60 -5.65 1.29 2.02
C PHE A 60 -6.55 2.48 2.41
N VAL A 61 -7.45 2.92 1.52
CA VAL A 61 -8.38 4.01 1.83
C VAL A 61 -9.31 3.64 2.98
N ALA A 62 -9.82 2.41 3.03
CA ALA A 62 -10.63 1.95 4.16
C ALA A 62 -9.85 2.01 5.48
N CYS A 63 -8.58 1.57 5.50
CA CYS A 63 -7.71 1.70 6.67
C CYS A 63 -7.49 3.17 7.06
N ARG A 64 -7.34 4.09 6.09
CA ARG A 64 -7.12 5.52 6.36
C ARG A 64 -8.37 6.21 6.91
N LEU A 65 -9.55 5.89 6.38
CA LEU A 65 -10.82 6.38 6.92
C LEU A 65 -11.00 5.92 8.37
N GLY A 66 -10.71 4.64 8.64
CA GLY A 66 -10.74 4.09 10.01
C GLY A 66 -9.73 4.77 10.93
N SER A 67 -8.46 4.91 10.51
CA SER A 67 -7.43 5.51 11.36
C SER A 67 -7.70 6.98 11.66
N PHE A 68 -8.08 7.79 10.68
CA PHE A 68 -8.38 9.22 10.93
C PHE A 68 -9.70 9.43 11.65
N GLY A 69 -10.69 8.57 11.40
CA GLY A 69 -11.95 8.56 12.15
C GLY A 69 -11.72 8.27 13.64
N LEU A 70 -10.95 7.22 13.95
CA LEU A 70 -10.56 6.91 15.32
C LEU A 70 -9.73 8.03 15.93
N ARG A 71 -8.73 8.57 15.23
CA ARG A 71 -7.89 9.68 15.73
C ARG A 71 -8.72 10.92 16.07
N ALA A 72 -9.65 11.30 15.19
CA ALA A 72 -10.54 12.42 15.41
C ALA A 72 -11.47 12.18 16.61
N TRP A 73 -12.02 10.97 16.75
CA TRP A 73 -12.87 10.61 17.87
C TRP A 73 -12.12 10.61 19.21
N MET A 74 -10.92 10.01 19.25
CA MET A 74 -10.04 9.96 20.43
C MET A 74 -9.56 11.36 20.86
N SER A 75 -9.47 12.33 19.94
CA SER A 75 -9.08 13.70 20.29
C SER A 75 -10.13 14.49 21.11
N LYS A 76 -11.37 13.97 21.21
CA LYS A 76 -12.49 14.61 21.93
C LYS A 76 -13.08 13.76 23.05
N ASN A 77 -12.84 12.46 23.04
CA ASN A 77 -13.46 11.52 23.96
C ASN A 77 -12.39 10.81 24.79
N THR A 78 -12.78 10.35 25.98
CA THR A 78 -11.97 9.38 26.73
C THR A 78 -12.02 8.05 25.99
N TYR A 79 -10.87 7.45 25.72
CA TYR A 79 -10.73 6.24 24.92
C TYR A 79 -10.01 5.15 25.73
N ASN A 80 -10.21 3.88 25.35
CA ASN A 80 -9.53 2.76 25.99
C ASN A 80 -8.32 2.32 25.15
N GLU A 81 -7.57 1.35 25.68
CA GLU A 81 -6.40 0.77 25.03
C GLU A 81 -6.74 0.14 23.67
N ASN A 82 -7.94 -0.42 23.54
CA ASN A 82 -8.38 -1.13 22.33
C ASN A 82 -8.49 -0.22 21.11
N GLU A 83 -9.00 1.01 21.30
CA GLU A 83 -9.16 2.00 20.23
C GLU A 83 -7.79 2.46 19.72
N LEU A 84 -6.83 2.60 20.64
CA LEU A 84 -5.45 2.98 20.32
C LEU A 84 -4.70 1.84 19.60
N ILE A 85 -4.89 0.60 20.05
CA ILE A 85 -4.36 -0.58 19.33
C ILE A 85 -4.96 -0.67 17.93
N ALA A 86 -6.28 -0.48 17.79
CA ALA A 86 -6.96 -0.52 16.49
C ALA A 86 -6.42 0.55 15.53
N GLU A 87 -6.24 1.78 16.00
CA GLU A 87 -5.60 2.85 15.23
C GLU A 87 -4.19 2.45 14.78
N LEU A 88 -3.37 1.95 15.71
CA LEU A 88 -1.99 1.55 15.43
C LEU A 88 -1.93 0.42 14.37
N VAL A 89 -2.82 -0.57 14.45
CA VAL A 89 -2.95 -1.64 13.45
C VAL A 89 -3.22 -1.06 12.08
N MET A 90 -4.21 -0.16 11.96
CA MET A 90 -4.60 0.44 10.68
C MET A 90 -3.49 1.32 10.10
N ILE A 91 -2.83 2.14 10.92
CA ILE A 91 -1.70 2.99 10.50
C ILE A 91 -0.51 2.14 10.06
N SER A 92 -0.22 1.05 10.79
CA SER A 92 0.91 0.17 10.51
C SER A 92 0.73 -0.59 9.19
N ILE A 93 -0.45 -1.18 8.97
CA ILE A 93 -0.69 -2.03 7.81
C ILE A 93 -1.02 -1.21 6.56
N GLY A 94 -1.65 -0.04 6.70
CA GLY A 94 -2.13 0.78 5.59
C GLY A 94 -1.09 0.92 4.46
N ALA A 95 0.10 1.45 4.76
CA ALA A 95 1.16 1.66 3.77
C ALA A 95 1.58 0.39 3.02
N LEU A 96 1.51 -0.79 3.66
CA LEU A 96 1.92 -2.06 3.03
C LEU A 96 1.02 -2.40 1.82
N PHE A 97 -0.24 -1.97 1.82
CA PHE A 97 -1.14 -2.17 0.70
C PHE A 97 -0.76 -1.36 -0.54
N LEU A 98 0.03 -0.29 -0.40
CA LEU A 98 0.51 0.51 -1.55
C LEU A 98 1.77 -0.09 -2.21
N ILE A 99 2.50 -0.95 -1.50
CA ILE A 99 3.70 -1.65 -2.03
C ILE A 99 3.31 -2.69 -3.09
N ALA A 100 2.20 -3.41 -2.91
CA ALA A 100 1.74 -4.41 -3.87
C ALA A 100 1.49 -3.85 -5.29
N PRO A 101 0.75 -2.72 -5.44
CA PRO A 101 0.63 -2.02 -6.72
C PRO A 101 1.97 -1.64 -7.33
N LEU A 102 2.95 -1.16 -6.54
CA LEU A 102 4.27 -0.83 -7.04
C LEU A 102 4.95 -2.06 -7.69
N ILE A 103 4.98 -3.21 -6.99
CA ILE A 103 5.58 -4.44 -7.52
C ILE A 103 4.88 -4.89 -8.81
N SER A 104 3.55 -4.82 -8.83
CA SER A 104 2.73 -5.19 -10.00
C SER A 104 2.98 -4.25 -11.19
N CYS A 105 3.01 -2.94 -10.96
CA CYS A 105 3.26 -1.96 -12.02
C CYS A 105 4.67 -2.09 -12.59
N TRP A 106 5.68 -2.31 -11.74
CA TRP A 106 7.05 -2.55 -12.20
C TRP A 106 7.14 -3.82 -13.06
N THR A 107 6.53 -4.93 -12.61
CA THR A 107 6.53 -6.19 -13.38
C THR A 107 5.86 -5.99 -14.74
N ASN A 108 4.66 -5.40 -14.75
CA ASN A 108 3.91 -5.14 -15.97
C ASN A 108 4.66 -4.18 -16.91
N HIS A 109 5.32 -3.14 -16.38
CA HIS A 109 6.11 -2.18 -17.17
C HIS A 109 7.22 -2.87 -17.96
N VAL A 110 7.94 -3.80 -17.33
CA VAL A 110 8.99 -4.56 -18.01
C VAL A 110 8.37 -5.55 -19.00
N GLU A 111 7.30 -6.23 -18.64
CA GLU A 111 6.64 -7.20 -19.52
C GLU A 111 6.00 -6.55 -20.76
N SER A 112 5.50 -5.31 -20.65
CA SER A 112 4.89 -4.59 -21.77
C SER A 112 5.90 -4.03 -22.77
N GLU A 113 7.10 -3.64 -22.30
CA GLU A 113 8.11 -2.99 -23.13
C GLU A 113 9.15 -3.99 -23.69
N VAL A 114 9.39 -5.10 -22.98
CA VAL A 114 10.38 -6.11 -23.37
C VAL A 114 9.74 -7.26 -24.12
N ARG A 115 10.30 -7.57 -25.29
CA ARG A 115 9.86 -8.69 -26.13
C ARG A 115 9.90 -10.01 -25.37
N PRO A 116 8.92 -10.92 -25.53
CA PRO A 116 8.84 -12.18 -24.80
C PRO A 116 10.14 -13.00 -24.78
N GLU A 117 10.87 -13.01 -25.90
CA GLU A 117 12.15 -13.71 -26.05
C GLU A 117 13.28 -13.17 -25.17
N ASP A 118 13.28 -11.86 -24.88
CA ASP A 118 14.33 -11.18 -24.13
C ASP A 118 13.96 -10.99 -22.64
N ARG A 119 12.77 -11.46 -22.22
CA ARG A 119 12.27 -11.26 -20.86
C ARG A 119 13.14 -11.99 -19.83
N PRO A 120 13.63 -11.29 -18.80
CA PRO A 120 14.40 -11.92 -17.75
C PRO A 120 13.54 -12.91 -16.95
N ARG A 121 13.89 -14.20 -16.96
CA ARG A 121 13.18 -15.22 -16.16
C ARG A 121 13.14 -14.91 -14.67
N TRP A 122 14.19 -14.26 -14.16
CA TRP A 122 14.29 -13.86 -12.76
C TRP A 122 13.24 -12.83 -12.34
N LEU A 123 12.69 -12.03 -13.27
CA LEU A 123 11.71 -10.99 -12.96
C LEU A 123 10.44 -11.59 -12.37
N SER A 124 9.87 -12.60 -13.00
CA SER A 124 8.64 -13.25 -12.53
C SER A 124 8.85 -13.96 -11.19
N LEU A 125 10.03 -14.57 -11.00
CA LEU A 125 10.40 -15.23 -9.73
C LEU A 125 10.56 -14.20 -8.61
N LEU A 126 11.27 -13.11 -8.87
CA LEU A 126 11.49 -12.04 -7.90
C LEU A 126 10.17 -11.34 -7.55
N SER A 127 9.33 -11.04 -8.54
CA SER A 127 8.00 -10.45 -8.31
C SER A 127 7.14 -11.35 -7.41
N LYS A 128 7.09 -12.66 -7.65
CA LYS A 128 6.38 -13.62 -6.77
C LYS A 128 6.98 -13.66 -5.36
N ALA A 129 8.31 -13.67 -5.25
CA ALA A 129 9.01 -13.67 -3.97
C ALA A 129 8.71 -12.38 -3.17
N LEU A 130 8.71 -11.22 -3.81
CA LEU A 130 8.38 -9.94 -3.18
C LEU A 130 6.93 -9.87 -2.72
N HIS A 131 5.98 -10.41 -3.49
CA HIS A 131 4.58 -10.52 -3.07
C HIS A 131 4.41 -11.45 -1.86
N LEU A 132 5.09 -12.60 -1.85
CA LEU A 132 5.09 -13.50 -0.69
C LEU A 132 5.70 -12.83 0.54
N LEU A 133 6.81 -12.11 0.37
CA LEU A 133 7.46 -11.37 1.44
C LEU A 133 6.56 -10.26 1.98
N LEU A 134 5.85 -9.53 1.11
CA LEU A 134 4.88 -8.53 1.51
C LEU A 134 3.69 -9.13 2.27
N MET A 135 3.19 -10.30 1.85
CA MET A 135 2.15 -11.03 2.58
C MET A 135 2.65 -11.44 3.98
N ALA A 136 3.89 -11.89 4.10
CA ALA A 136 4.51 -12.18 5.39
C ALA A 136 4.63 -10.92 6.26
N CYS A 137 4.98 -9.76 5.68
CA CYS A 137 5.01 -8.47 6.41
C CYS A 137 3.62 -8.11 6.95
N ILE A 138 2.58 -8.22 6.13
CA ILE A 138 1.22 -7.91 6.57
C ILE A 138 0.80 -8.86 7.70
N ALA A 139 1.08 -10.16 7.57
CA ALA A 139 0.76 -11.13 8.60
C ALA A 139 1.48 -10.85 9.92
N THR A 140 2.79 -10.58 9.90
CA THR A 140 3.56 -10.27 11.12
C THR A 140 3.14 -8.94 11.74
N ALA A 141 2.80 -7.93 10.94
CA ALA A 141 2.23 -6.68 11.44
C ALA A 141 0.89 -6.90 12.16
N VAL A 142 -0.04 -7.66 11.56
CA VAL A 142 -1.34 -7.98 12.16
C VAL A 142 -1.16 -8.76 13.47
N ILE A 143 -0.36 -9.83 13.44
CA ILE A 143 -0.14 -10.69 14.62
C ILE A 143 0.52 -9.88 15.73
N GLY A 144 1.61 -9.17 15.43
CA GLY A 144 2.32 -8.33 16.39
C GLY A 144 1.40 -7.30 17.04
N SER A 145 0.62 -6.57 16.24
CA SER A 145 -0.31 -5.58 16.78
C SER A 145 -1.48 -6.18 17.56
N SER A 146 -2.01 -7.34 17.15
CA SER A 146 -3.10 -8.02 17.87
C SER A 146 -2.69 -8.56 19.25
N MET A 147 -1.39 -8.76 19.46
CA MET A 147 -0.83 -9.28 20.71
C MET A 147 -0.56 -8.19 21.75
N ILE A 148 -0.64 -6.89 21.39
CA ILE A 148 -0.35 -5.77 22.31
C ILE A 148 -1.22 -5.84 23.56
N GLY A 149 -2.54 -6.05 23.42
CA GLY A 149 -3.44 -6.14 24.57
C GLY A 149 -3.14 -7.29 25.53
N LYS A 150 -2.47 -8.36 25.06
CA LYS A 150 -1.97 -9.45 25.91
C LYS A 150 -0.62 -9.11 26.51
N ALA A 151 0.26 -8.44 25.77
CA ALA A 151 1.58 -8.02 26.23
C ALA A 151 1.51 -6.96 27.35
N ILE A 152 0.49 -6.10 27.35
CA ILE A 152 0.22 -5.17 28.47
C ILE A 152 -0.02 -5.93 29.78
N LYS A 153 -0.60 -7.14 29.72
CA LYS A 153 -0.89 -7.95 30.91
C LYS A 153 0.25 -8.90 31.30
N ASP A 154 1.17 -9.16 30.38
CA ASP A 154 2.23 -10.15 30.52
C ASP A 154 3.52 -9.63 29.84
N PRO A 155 4.46 -9.05 30.62
CA PRO A 155 5.71 -8.50 30.09
C PRO A 155 6.54 -9.51 29.29
N SER A 156 6.41 -10.82 29.55
CA SER A 156 7.14 -11.85 28.80
C SER A 156 6.77 -11.93 27.32
N LYS A 157 5.58 -11.42 26.95
CA LYS A 157 5.10 -11.36 25.56
C LYS A 157 5.60 -10.11 24.83
N MET A 158 6.14 -9.12 25.55
CA MET A 158 6.53 -7.83 25.02
C MET A 158 7.63 -7.95 23.96
N ASP A 159 8.68 -8.70 24.28
CA ASP A 159 9.81 -8.91 23.36
C ASP A 159 9.39 -9.56 22.05
N THR A 160 8.42 -10.47 22.10
CA THR A 160 7.87 -11.13 20.92
C THR A 160 7.09 -10.13 20.05
N VAL A 161 6.27 -9.27 20.65
CA VAL A 161 5.49 -8.24 19.94
C VAL A 161 6.41 -7.24 19.26
N THR A 162 7.41 -6.74 20.00
CA THR A 162 8.41 -5.80 19.49
C THR A 162 9.21 -6.43 18.36
N GLY A 163 9.66 -7.68 18.53
CA GLY A 163 10.37 -8.43 17.50
C GLY A 163 9.56 -8.61 16.20
N LEU A 164 8.27 -8.98 16.30
CA LEU A 164 7.39 -9.14 15.14
C LEU A 164 7.15 -7.82 14.39
N ARG A 165 6.93 -6.73 15.13
CA ARG A 165 6.73 -5.39 14.54
C ARG A 165 8.02 -4.91 13.85
N ARG A 166 9.17 -5.07 14.52
CA ARG A 166 10.48 -4.75 13.96
C ARG A 166 10.74 -5.52 12.67
N ALA A 167 10.50 -6.83 12.69
CA ALA A 167 10.65 -7.68 11.52
C ALA A 167 9.77 -7.19 10.36
N SER A 168 8.50 -6.87 10.60
CA SER A 168 7.62 -6.32 9.55
C SER A 168 8.15 -5.00 8.98
N LEU A 169 8.68 -4.10 9.80
CA LEU A 169 9.19 -2.81 9.36
C LEU A 169 10.47 -2.97 8.52
N VAL A 170 11.43 -3.75 9.02
CA VAL A 170 12.69 -4.04 8.29
C VAL A 170 12.38 -4.73 6.96
N LEU A 171 11.52 -5.75 6.97
CA LEU A 171 11.15 -6.45 5.74
C LEU A 171 10.45 -5.52 4.74
N SER A 172 9.63 -4.57 5.20
CA SER A 172 8.99 -3.59 4.29
C SER A 172 10.01 -2.68 3.59
N VAL A 173 11.05 -2.21 4.31
CA VAL A 173 12.15 -1.43 3.72
C VAL A 173 12.91 -2.27 2.70
N VAL A 174 13.21 -3.54 3.03
CA VAL A 174 13.90 -4.46 2.13
C VAL A 174 13.07 -4.70 0.86
N VAL A 175 11.76 -4.93 0.96
CA VAL A 175 10.89 -5.13 -0.20
C VAL A 175 10.92 -3.92 -1.12
N VAL A 176 10.71 -2.71 -0.59
CA VAL A 176 10.71 -1.48 -1.40
C VAL A 176 12.09 -1.25 -2.02
N GLY A 177 13.17 -1.39 -1.24
CA GLY A 177 14.54 -1.25 -1.74
C GLY A 177 14.89 -2.24 -2.87
N LEU A 178 14.46 -3.50 -2.75
CA LEU A 178 14.64 -4.50 -3.80
C LEU A 178 13.85 -4.16 -5.08
N VAL A 179 12.66 -3.57 -4.95
CA VAL A 179 11.90 -3.07 -6.11
C VAL A 179 12.62 -1.89 -6.76
N GLY A 180 13.10 -0.91 -6.01
CA GLY A 180 13.89 0.20 -6.54
C GLY A 180 15.16 -0.24 -7.28
N ILE A 181 15.88 -1.24 -6.74
CA ILE A 181 17.00 -1.89 -7.43
C ILE A 181 16.52 -2.59 -8.70
N GLY A 182 15.41 -3.33 -8.64
CA GLY A 182 14.81 -3.99 -9.79
C GLY A 182 14.42 -3.02 -10.91
N ILE A 183 13.80 -1.89 -10.59
CA ILE A 183 13.47 -0.81 -11.52
C ILE A 183 14.76 -0.29 -12.19
N THR A 184 15.81 -0.07 -11.40
CA THR A 184 17.10 0.43 -11.91
C THR A 184 17.78 -0.56 -12.85
N LEU A 185 17.90 -1.82 -12.44
CA LEU A 185 18.51 -2.87 -13.26
C LEU A 185 17.74 -3.07 -14.57
N THR A 186 16.41 -3.04 -14.53
CA THR A 186 15.60 -3.23 -15.73
C THR A 186 15.64 -2.00 -16.65
N ALA A 187 15.64 -0.79 -16.09
CA ALA A 187 15.77 0.45 -16.86
C ALA A 187 17.11 0.56 -17.61
N VAL A 188 18.22 0.15 -16.97
CA VAL A 188 19.56 0.20 -17.58
C VAL A 188 19.74 -0.86 -18.66
N ASN A 189 19.20 -2.07 -18.47
CA ASN A 189 19.44 -3.18 -19.39
C ASN A 189 18.49 -3.22 -20.59
N TYR A 190 17.25 -2.73 -20.47
CA TYR A 190 16.19 -2.96 -21.45
C TYR A 190 15.64 -1.70 -22.15
N ASN A 191 16.27 -0.53 -21.96
CA ASN A 191 15.85 0.75 -22.59
C ASN A 191 14.36 1.06 -22.40
N LEU A 192 13.84 0.82 -21.20
CA LEU A 192 12.42 1.04 -20.87
C LEU A 192 12.01 2.49 -21.08
N SER A 193 10.72 2.72 -21.36
CA SER A 193 10.21 4.07 -21.57
C SER A 193 10.42 4.97 -20.33
N ARG A 194 11.08 6.11 -20.54
CA ARG A 194 11.48 7.03 -19.45
C ARG A 194 10.31 7.51 -18.60
N ARG A 195 9.13 7.65 -19.21
CA ARG A 195 7.92 8.13 -18.53
C ARG A 195 7.40 7.13 -17.49
N GLY A 196 7.27 5.86 -17.87
CA GLY A 196 6.83 4.80 -16.95
C GLY A 196 7.86 4.57 -15.84
N THR A 197 9.14 4.52 -16.21
CA THR A 197 10.24 4.37 -15.26
C THR A 197 10.32 5.53 -14.26
N ALA A 198 10.20 6.79 -14.72
CA ALA A 198 10.19 7.95 -13.83
C ALA A 198 9.01 7.93 -12.86
N TRP A 199 7.82 7.53 -13.33
CA TRP A 199 6.65 7.38 -12.46
C TRP A 199 6.88 6.32 -11.38
N LEU A 200 7.47 5.17 -11.75
CA LEU A 200 7.82 4.10 -10.81
C LEU A 200 8.83 4.58 -9.76
N TYR A 201 9.86 5.35 -10.15
CA TYR A 201 10.81 5.93 -9.20
C TYR A 201 10.18 6.93 -8.23
N ILE A 202 9.25 7.76 -8.69
CA ILE A 202 8.56 8.70 -7.80
C ILE A 202 7.71 7.93 -6.80
N LEU A 203 6.97 6.91 -7.25
CA LEU A 203 6.16 6.06 -6.36
C LEU A 203 7.03 5.28 -5.36
N ASP A 204 8.10 4.64 -5.84
CA ASP A 204 9.09 3.91 -5.03
C ASP A 204 9.73 4.83 -4.00
N GLY A 205 10.18 6.03 -4.40
CA GLY A 205 10.76 7.03 -3.50
C GLY A 205 9.79 7.46 -2.41
N CYS A 206 8.50 7.64 -2.72
CA CYS A 206 7.49 7.94 -1.71
C CYS A 206 7.33 6.80 -0.70
N LEU A 207 7.24 5.55 -1.18
CA LEU A 207 7.13 4.36 -0.33
C LEU A 207 8.40 4.10 0.49
N LEU A 208 9.57 4.43 -0.04
CA LEU A 208 10.84 4.31 0.66
C LEU A 208 10.94 5.32 1.80
N VAL A 209 10.54 6.57 1.59
CA VAL A 209 10.45 7.58 2.67
C VAL A 209 9.54 7.09 3.80
N ILE A 210 8.35 6.55 3.47
CA ILE A 210 7.39 6.05 4.46
C ILE A 210 7.98 4.89 5.26
N THR A 211 8.55 3.89 4.60
CA THR A 211 9.07 2.68 5.25
C THR A 211 10.30 2.98 6.11
N ILE A 212 11.22 3.81 5.62
CA ILE A 212 12.39 4.27 6.38
C ILE A 212 11.95 5.10 7.58
N TYR A 213 11.02 6.05 7.40
CA TYR A 213 10.52 6.86 8.50
C TYR A 213 9.88 6.00 9.59
N LYS A 214 9.05 5.01 9.22
CA LYS A 214 8.42 4.11 10.20
C LYS A 214 9.43 3.26 10.95
N LEU A 215 10.47 2.76 10.27
CA LEU A 215 11.56 2.04 10.92
C LEU A 215 12.33 2.97 11.87
N ALA A 216 12.72 4.16 11.41
CA ALA A 216 13.43 5.14 12.23
C ALA A 216 12.60 5.56 13.45
N GLN A 217 11.30 5.82 13.28
CA GLN A 217 10.42 6.15 14.38
C GLN A 217 10.36 5.00 15.40
N PHE A 218 10.25 3.76 14.95
CA PHE A 218 10.16 2.58 15.82
C PHE A 218 11.45 2.32 16.60
N GLU A 219 12.63 2.50 15.99
CA GLU A 219 13.93 2.28 16.65
C GLU A 219 14.33 3.41 17.61
N ASN A 220 13.75 4.61 17.47
CA ASN A 220 14.06 5.72 18.36
C ASN A 220 13.34 5.54 19.71
N THR A 221 14.11 5.33 20.77
CA THR A 221 13.60 5.27 22.15
C THR A 221 13.42 6.67 22.76
N ASP A 222 14.09 7.68 22.21
CA ASP A 222 14.09 9.03 22.75
C ASP A 222 12.82 9.81 22.36
N SER A 223 12.03 10.21 23.36
CA SER A 223 10.76 10.92 23.17
C SER A 223 10.91 12.30 22.56
N ASP A 224 12.09 12.92 22.72
CA ASP A 224 12.38 14.27 22.23
C ASP A 224 12.99 14.25 20.82
N SER A 225 13.16 13.06 20.22
CA SER A 225 13.71 12.94 18.88
C SER A 225 12.79 13.52 17.80
N VAL A 226 13.39 14.14 16.78
CA VAL A 226 12.66 14.72 15.63
C VAL A 226 11.79 13.67 14.91
N ALA A 227 12.22 12.40 14.90
CA ALA A 227 11.47 11.30 14.29
C ALA A 227 10.13 11.01 14.98
N GLN A 228 10.03 11.25 16.30
CA GLN A 228 8.79 11.12 17.06
C GLN A 228 7.91 12.38 17.03
N SER A 229 8.39 13.47 16.43
CA SER A 229 7.59 14.69 16.29
C SER A 229 6.30 14.42 15.52
N ARG A 230 5.18 14.98 16.00
CA ARG A 230 3.88 14.92 15.31
C ARG A 230 3.96 15.51 13.92
N VAL A 231 4.74 16.58 13.75
CA VAL A 231 4.96 17.21 12.44
C VAL A 231 5.63 16.23 11.48
N ALA A 232 6.64 15.49 11.95
CA ALA A 232 7.30 14.46 11.17
C ALA A 232 6.33 13.35 10.77
N PHE A 233 5.43 12.92 11.66
CA PHE A 233 4.40 11.93 11.34
C PHE A 233 3.46 12.41 10.22
N TRP A 234 2.93 13.63 10.32
CA TRP A 234 1.99 14.17 9.33
C TRP A 234 2.67 14.40 7.96
N ILE A 235 3.92 14.83 7.95
CA ILE A 235 4.66 15.11 6.72
C ILE A 235 5.27 13.84 6.14
N LEU A 236 6.17 13.17 6.87
CA LEU A 236 6.96 12.05 6.32
C LEU A 236 6.13 10.79 6.10
N GLN A 237 5.11 10.56 6.93
CA GLN A 237 4.24 9.41 6.76
C GLN A 237 2.98 9.77 5.98
N ILE A 238 2.11 10.61 6.54
CA ILE A 238 0.75 10.78 5.99
C ILE A 238 0.74 11.47 4.63
N LEU A 239 1.52 12.53 4.45
CA LEU A 239 1.58 13.25 3.17
C LEU A 239 2.20 12.39 2.06
N PHE A 240 3.32 11.69 2.32
CA PHE A 240 3.92 10.80 1.33
C PHE A 240 3.04 9.59 1.00
N GLU A 241 2.31 9.04 1.97
CA GLU A 241 1.34 7.98 1.71
C GLU A 241 0.20 8.49 0.82
N PHE A 242 -0.28 9.70 1.07
CA PHE A 242 -1.28 10.34 0.23
C PHE A 242 -0.76 10.60 -1.18
N PHE A 243 0.51 11.03 -1.35
CA PHE A 243 1.13 11.19 -2.66
C PHE A 243 1.27 9.86 -3.40
N ALA A 244 1.76 8.81 -2.73
CA ALA A 244 1.87 7.47 -3.32
C ALA A 244 0.49 6.96 -3.78
N PHE A 245 -0.53 7.09 -2.94
CA PHE A 245 -1.91 6.76 -3.29
C PHE A 245 -2.43 7.59 -4.48
N SER A 246 -2.22 8.91 -4.45
CA SER A 246 -2.67 9.81 -5.50
C SER A 246 -2.01 9.49 -6.84
N LEU A 247 -0.72 9.14 -6.85
CA LEU A 247 -0.01 8.70 -8.06
C LEU A 247 -0.67 7.46 -8.66
N ILE A 248 -0.97 6.45 -7.84
CA ILE A 248 -1.66 5.22 -8.26
C ILE A 248 -3.04 5.53 -8.84
N MET A 249 -3.78 6.46 -8.24
CA MET A 249 -5.14 6.83 -8.68
C MET A 249 -5.16 7.77 -9.89
N ALA A 250 -4.11 8.54 -10.13
CA ALA A 250 -4.04 9.53 -11.20
C ALA A 250 -4.03 8.89 -12.59
N ILE A 251 -3.42 7.70 -12.72
CA ILE A 251 -3.28 7.00 -14.00
C ILE A 251 -4.22 5.79 -14.09
N SER A 252 -4.59 5.39 -15.31
CA SER A 252 -5.25 4.10 -15.52
C SER A 252 -4.18 3.02 -15.64
N LEU A 253 -3.99 2.23 -14.58
CA LEU A 253 -2.94 1.22 -14.50
C LEU A 253 -2.94 0.24 -15.68
N PRO A 254 -4.09 -0.31 -16.15
CA PRO A 254 -4.09 -1.22 -17.28
C PRO A 254 -3.62 -0.58 -18.60
N THR A 255 -3.88 0.72 -18.77
CA THR A 255 -3.48 1.44 -20.00
C THR A 255 -2.01 1.87 -19.99
N TRP A 256 -1.46 2.16 -18.82
CA TRP A 256 -0.06 2.58 -18.68
C TRP A 256 0.90 1.41 -18.51
N PHE A 257 0.43 0.34 -17.85
CA PHE A 257 1.20 -0.86 -17.54
C PHE A 257 0.35 -2.10 -17.87
N PRO A 258 0.14 -2.39 -19.17
CA PRO A 258 -0.68 -3.51 -19.59
C PRO A 258 -0.08 -4.83 -19.11
N SER A 259 -0.93 -5.72 -18.61
CA SER A 259 -0.54 -7.08 -18.23
C SER A 259 -0.78 -8.02 -19.41
N VAL A 260 0.11 -9.01 -19.58
CA VAL A 260 0.05 -10.00 -20.66
C VAL A 260 -1.31 -10.73 -20.68
N ASP A 261 -1.80 -11.14 -19.50
CA ASP A 261 -3.09 -11.82 -19.36
C ASP A 261 -4.27 -10.96 -19.83
N HIS A 262 -4.16 -9.63 -19.66
CA HIS A 262 -5.21 -8.71 -20.07
C HIS A 262 -5.26 -8.55 -21.59
N GLU A 263 -4.10 -8.55 -22.27
CA GLU A 263 -4.04 -8.48 -23.73
C GLU A 263 -4.65 -9.73 -24.39
N GLU A 264 -4.36 -10.92 -23.88
CA GLU A 264 -4.94 -12.17 -24.40
C GLU A 264 -6.47 -12.17 -24.26
N SER A 265 -6.99 -11.77 -23.10
CA SER A 265 -8.45 -11.69 -22.88
C SER A 265 -9.15 -10.70 -23.83
N LEU A 266 -8.52 -9.58 -24.17
CA LEU A 266 -9.08 -8.60 -25.11
C LEU A 266 -9.07 -9.15 -26.54
N ARG A 267 -7.98 -9.81 -26.95
CA ARG A 267 -7.89 -10.45 -28.28
C ARG A 267 -8.92 -11.55 -28.44
N ASP A 268 -9.15 -12.36 -27.42
CA ASP A 268 -10.17 -13.42 -27.44
C ASP A 268 -11.59 -12.86 -27.57
N VAL A 269 -11.87 -11.73 -26.91
CA VAL A 269 -13.16 -11.03 -27.04
C VAL A 269 -13.33 -10.45 -28.44
N GLU A 270 -12.30 -9.83 -29.02
CA GLU A 270 -12.33 -9.30 -30.38
C GLU A 270 -12.50 -10.41 -31.44
N MET A 271 -11.75 -11.51 -31.31
CA MET A 271 -11.85 -12.65 -32.22
C MET A 271 -13.19 -13.41 -32.07
N GLY A 272 -13.71 -13.50 -30.85
CA GLY A 272 -15.06 -14.04 -30.60
C GLY A 272 -16.16 -13.17 -31.19
N GLY A 273 -16.01 -11.84 -31.15
CA GLY A 273 -16.94 -10.89 -31.77
C GLY A 273 -16.97 -10.98 -33.30
N GLN A 274 -15.82 -11.16 -33.95
CA GLN A 274 -15.76 -11.33 -35.40
C GLN A 274 -16.38 -12.64 -35.90
N LYS A 275 -16.25 -13.74 -35.15
CA LYS A 275 -16.85 -15.04 -35.53
C LYS A 275 -18.37 -15.01 -35.61
N ASN A 276 -19.04 -14.13 -34.85
CA ASN A 276 -20.50 -14.00 -34.86
C ASN A 276 -21.06 -13.04 -35.92
N MET A 277 -20.22 -12.30 -36.65
CA MET A 277 -20.67 -11.49 -37.80
C MET A 277 -20.52 -12.23 -39.14
N GLY A 278 -20.00 -13.47 -39.11
CA GLY A 278 -19.89 -14.34 -40.26
C GLY A 278 -21.22 -15.00 -40.65
N ASN A 279 -21.97 -14.30 -41.51
CA ASN A 279 -22.82 -14.85 -42.57
C ASN A 279 -24.33 -15.07 -42.33
N PRO A 280 -25.15 -14.00 -42.34
CA PRO A 280 -26.61 -14.12 -42.53
C PRO A 280 -27.05 -14.40 -43.99
N SER A 281 -26.12 -14.60 -44.95
CA SER A 281 -26.45 -14.62 -46.38
C SER A 281 -26.94 -15.97 -46.95
N MET A 282 -27.07 -17.05 -46.17
CA MET A 282 -27.39 -18.38 -46.72
C MET A 282 -28.77 -18.93 -46.37
N ALA A 283 -29.65 -18.14 -45.73
CA ALA A 283 -31.00 -18.61 -45.38
C ALA A 283 -32.09 -18.34 -46.46
N PHE A 284 -31.78 -17.70 -47.59
CA PHE A 284 -32.80 -17.27 -48.56
C PHE A 284 -32.87 -18.06 -49.89
N LEU A 285 -32.16 -19.19 -50.02
CA LEU A 285 -32.20 -20.04 -51.23
C LEU A 285 -32.73 -21.46 -50.97
N ARG A 286 -33.81 -21.57 -50.19
CA ARG A 286 -34.69 -22.75 -50.20
C ARG A 286 -36.14 -22.30 -50.14
N ARG A 287 -36.70 -21.94 -51.30
CA ARG A 287 -38.12 -22.10 -51.64
C ARG A 287 -38.26 -22.09 -53.16
#